data_AF-A0A822EML6-F1
#
_entry.id   AF-A0A822EML6-F1
#
_cell.length_a   1.000
_cell.length_b   1.000
_cell.length_c   1.000
_cell.angle_alpha   90.00
_cell.angle_beta   90.00
_cell.angle_gamma   90.00
#
_symmetry.space_group_name_H-M   'P 1'
#
loop_
_entity.id
_entity.type
_entity.pdbx_description
1 polymer ?
#
loop_
_entity_poly.entity_id
_entity_poly.type
_entity_poly.pdbx_seq_one_letter_code
_entity_poly.pdbx_strand_id
1 'polypeptide(L)' 'DRYAFANGRPMVDNTTIDWFALQGREVSGWTAIQFKRLLDTCDIMDVPIK' A
#
# COMPACT_ATOMS: atom_id res chain seq x y z
N ASP A 1 0.07 -0.43 -6.15
CA ASP A 1 -0.97 -0.15 -5.13
C ASP A 1 -1.74 1.09 -5.57
N ARG A 2 -2.34 1.92 -4.70
CA ARG A 2 -3.15 3.08 -5.12
C ARG A 2 -2.89 4.28 -4.23
N TYR A 3 -2.83 5.46 -4.84
CA TYR A 3 -2.78 6.75 -4.14
C TYR A 3 -3.96 7.64 -4.54
N ALA A 4 -4.29 8.63 -3.71
CA ALA A 4 -5.29 9.64 -4.01
C ALA A 4 -4.72 11.04 -3.78
N PHE A 5 -5.05 11.97 -4.67
CA PHE A 5 -4.78 13.39 -4.44
C PHE A 5 -5.98 14.02 -3.72
N ALA A 6 -5.75 14.55 -2.51
CA ALA A 6 -6.78 15.12 -1.64
C ALA A 6 -7.99 14.17 -1.46
N ASN A 7 -9.21 14.65 -1.72
CA ASN A 7 -10.44 13.86 -1.64
C ASN A 7 -10.79 13.17 -2.97
N GLY A 8 -9.82 13.08 -3.90
CA GLY A 8 -10.00 12.44 -5.20
C GLY A 8 -10.16 10.92 -5.10
N ARG A 9 -10.68 10.32 -6.17
CA ARG A 9 -10.75 8.85 -6.29
C ARG A 9 -9.34 8.26 -6.32
N PRO A 10 -9.04 7.20 -5.53
CA PRO A 10 -7.75 6.53 -5.59
C PRO A 10 -7.45 5.95 -6.98
N MET A 11 -6.33 6.40 -7.55
CA MET A 11 -5.81 5.95 -8.84
C MET A 11 -4.77 4.87 -8.65
N VAL A 12 -4.50 4.08 -9.69
CA VAL A 12 -3.38 3.13 -9.67
C VAL A 12 -2.10 3.94 -9.55
N ASP A 13 -1.25 3.56 -8.60
CA ASP A 13 0.11 4.07 -8.58
C ASP A 13 0.89 3.44 -9.74
N ASN A 14 1.23 4.27 -10.72
CA ASN A 14 1.93 3.85 -11.93
C ASN A 14 3.42 4.19 -11.87
N THR A 15 3.87 4.92 -10.85
CA THR A 15 5.27 5.35 -10.69
C THR A 15 6.08 4.32 -9.91
N THR A 16 5.47 3.74 -8.90
CA THR A 16 6.13 2.83 -7.94
C THR A 16 5.13 1.78 -7.43
N ILE A 17 5.66 0.71 -6.85
CA ILE A 17 4.88 -0.22 -6.02
C ILE A 17 5.52 -0.16 -4.65
N ASP A 18 4.86 0.49 -3.70
CA ASP A 18 5.41 0.70 -2.36
C ASP A 18 5.04 -0.45 -1.43
N TRP A 19 3.84 -1.01 -1.64
CA TRP A 19 3.29 -2.10 -0.83
C TRP A 19 3.34 -3.43 -1.57
N PHE A 20 4.09 -4.38 -1.01
CA PHE A 20 4.20 -5.73 -1.56
C PHE A 20 3.40 -6.71 -0.69
N ALA A 21 2.35 -7.29 -1.27
CA ALA A 21 1.63 -8.39 -0.64
C ALA A 21 2.54 -9.63 -0.54
N LEU A 22 2.59 -10.24 0.63
CA LEU A 22 3.38 -11.43 0.91
C LEU A 22 2.48 -12.67 0.99
N GLN A 23 1.40 -12.58 1.76
CA GLN A 23 0.47 -13.69 1.97
C GLN A 23 -0.93 -13.17 2.32
N GLY A 24 -1.95 -13.92 1.91
CA GLY A 24 -3.32 -13.78 2.42
C GLY A 24 -3.75 -15.08 3.10
N ARG A 25 -4.48 -14.98 4.21
CA ARG A 25 -5.11 -16.13 4.88
C ARG A 25 -6.52 -15.76 5.30
N GLU A 26 -7.47 -16.62 4.96
CA GLU A 26 -8.82 -16.57 5.51
C GLU A 26 -9.05 -17.72 6.48
N VAL A 27 -9.48 -17.42 7.71
CA VAL A 27 -9.87 -18.42 8.70
C VAL A 27 -11.03 -17.91 9.55
N SER A 28 -12.08 -18.74 9.65
CA SER A 28 -13.24 -18.51 10.53
C SER A 28 -13.88 -17.13 10.37
N GLY A 29 -14.03 -16.66 9.13
CA GLY A 29 -14.61 -15.35 8.81
C GLY A 29 -13.65 -14.17 8.92
N TRP A 30 -12.37 -14.41 9.25
CA TRP A 30 -11.33 -13.38 9.29
C TRP A 30 -10.44 -13.46 8.06
N THR A 31 -10.19 -12.31 7.43
CA THR A 31 -9.19 -12.16 6.37
C THR A 31 -7.98 -11.43 6.93
N ALA A 32 -6.82 -12.09 6.91
CA ALA A 32 -5.54 -11.50 7.25
C ALA A 32 -4.68 -11.36 5.98
N ILE A 33 -4.10 -10.19 5.79
CA ILE A 33 -3.17 -9.91 4.69
C ILE A 33 -1.84 -9.46 5.31
N GLN A 34 -0.78 -10.19 4.99
CA GLN A 34 0.58 -9.81 5.33
C GLN A 34 1.21 -9.09 4.13
N PHE A 35 1.82 -7.94 4.39
CA PHE A 35 2.51 -7.13 3.39
C PHE A 35 3.84 -6.62 3.94
N LYS A 36 4.67 -6.07 3.06
CA LYS A 36 5.85 -5.27 3.42
C LYS A 36 5.82 -3.94 2.66
N ARG A 37 6.43 -2.92 3.27
CA ARG A 37 6.68 -1.59 2.70
C ARG A 37 7.99 -1.07 3.28
N LEU A 38 8.74 -0.27 2.52
CA LEU A 38 9.85 0.49 3.09
C LEU A 38 9.32 1.57 4.04
N LEU A 39 10.14 1.98 5.01
CA LEU A 39 9.81 3.09 5.91
C LEU A 39 9.80 4.44 5.18
N ASP A 40 10.66 4.56 4.16
CA ASP A 40 10.80 5.74 3.34
C ASP A 40 11.07 5.30 1.90
N THR A 41 10.53 6.04 0.94
CA THR A 41 10.70 5.79 -0.50
C THR A 41 11.14 7.08 -1.17
N CYS A 42 11.74 6.99 -2.35
CA CYS A 42 12.06 8.18 -3.14
C CYS A 42 10.82 8.77 -3.85
N ASP A 43 9.63 8.24 -3.59
CA ASP A 43 8.38 8.73 -4.14
C ASP A 43 7.87 9.91 -3.32
N ILE A 44 7.77 11.09 -3.95
CA ILE A 44 7.33 12.30 -3.27
C ILE A 44 5.83 12.29 -2.93
N MET A 45 5.07 11.35 -3.50
CA MET A 45 3.66 11.15 -3.22
C MET A 45 3.44 10.25 -2.00
N ASP A 46 4.49 9.57 -1.54
CA ASP A 46 4.46 8.70 -0.39
C ASP A 46 4.56 9.44 0.94
N VAL A 47 3.98 8.84 1.99
CA VAL A 47 4.06 9.35 3.36
C VAL A 47 5.12 8.53 4.12
N PRO A 48 6.25 9.14 4.53
CA PRO A 48 7.26 8.46 5.32
C PRO A 48 6.74 7.98 6.67
N ILE A 49 7.11 6.76 7.05
CA ILE A 49 6.79 6.14 8.34
C ILE A 49 7.94 6.44 9.31
N LYS A 50 7.67 7.17 10.39
CA LYS A 50 8.64 7.56 11.43
C LYS A 50 8.45 6.80 12.72
#